data_AF-A0A8T1EDC8-F1
#
_entry.id   AF-A0A8T1EDC8-F1
#
_cell.length_a   1.000
_cell.length_b   1.000
_cell.length_c   1.000
_cell.angle_alpha   90.00
_cell.angle_beta   90.00
_cell.angle_gamma   90.00
#
_symmetry.space_group_name_H-M   'P 1'
#
loop_
_entity.id
_entity.type
_entity.pdbx_description
1 polymer ?
#
loop_
_entity_poly.entity_id
_entity_poly.type
_entity_poly.pdbx_seq_one_letter_code
_entity_poly.pdbx_strand_id
1 'polypeptide(L)'
;MPPFQVEFVLRRQPDVASLPHLEPLVSTFLGPSSNLSLAEACQFGSTTLLDWIWDSSTTSASGRTPGWTLCNYLRSEDHYYQWQFHKTTQVAAARGDVKIMEWLFTHFSGCEVPSEAVTKAAGNGHLSILEFMLNNDAGWGFNRDFVQMSYGEGGEDSWFESVPDLPEDWDGPGNVVRWGGKSMEVAVRRRHYKVARWLKEYVPYESTEEELDTMVEIAVNDGTMEFAEYLMPADREILEYIHERAKPKAVEWVLEREDVKKNQDFGAYAIVIAAVHGNLDLMQRVARTRN
;
A
#
# COMPACT_ATOMS: atom_id res chain seq x y z
N MET A 1 -19.55 -2.30 -28.54
CA MET A 1 -19.98 -3.70 -28.78
C MET A 1 -20.85 -4.09 -27.59
N PRO A 2 -22.01 -4.74 -27.78
CA PRO A 2 -22.75 -5.24 -26.63
C PRO A 2 -21.91 -6.27 -25.87
N PRO A 3 -21.95 -6.26 -24.53
CA PRO A 3 -21.18 -7.18 -23.74
C PRO A 3 -21.63 -8.63 -23.98
N PHE A 4 -20.67 -9.57 -23.90
CA PHE A 4 -20.80 -10.98 -24.31
C PHE A 4 -22.06 -11.69 -23.75
N GLN A 5 -22.56 -11.28 -22.58
CA GLN A 5 -23.76 -11.82 -21.95
C GLN A 5 -25.05 -11.35 -22.63
N VAL A 6 -25.12 -10.09 -23.06
CA VAL A 6 -26.24 -9.55 -23.84
C VAL A 6 -26.27 -10.22 -25.20
N GLU A 7 -25.11 -10.37 -25.84
CA GLU A 7 -25.00 -11.11 -27.10
C GLU A 7 -25.40 -12.58 -26.93
N PHE A 8 -25.01 -13.25 -25.84
CA PHE A 8 -25.40 -14.63 -25.55
C PHE A 8 -26.93 -14.80 -25.31
N VAL A 9 -27.55 -13.88 -24.57
CA VAL A 9 -29.01 -13.89 -24.35
C VAL A 9 -29.75 -13.64 -25.68
N LEU A 10 -29.30 -12.67 -26.48
CA LEU A 10 -29.90 -12.35 -27.78
C LEU A 10 -29.68 -13.48 -28.80
N ARG A 11 -28.56 -14.22 -28.72
CA ARG A 11 -28.27 -15.37 -29.60
C ARG A 11 -29.18 -16.57 -29.34
N ARG A 12 -29.73 -16.70 -28.13
CA ARG A 12 -30.73 -17.73 -27.78
C ARG A 12 -32.16 -17.34 -28.15
N GLN A 13 -32.43 -16.08 -28.47
CA GLN A 13 -33.75 -15.58 -28.89
C GLN A 13 -33.63 -14.62 -30.09
N PRO A 14 -33.52 -15.15 -31.32
CA PRO A 14 -33.29 -14.35 -32.52
C PRO A 14 -34.44 -13.37 -32.82
N ASP A 15 -35.67 -13.67 -32.41
CA ASP A 15 -36.81 -12.76 -32.54
C ASP A 15 -36.66 -11.49 -31.70
N VAL A 16 -36.03 -11.61 -30.53
CA VAL A 16 -35.75 -10.50 -29.59
C VAL A 16 -34.56 -9.67 -30.05
N ALA A 17 -33.57 -10.29 -30.71
CA ALA A 17 -32.41 -9.61 -31.30
C ALA A 17 -32.78 -8.63 -32.44
N SER A 18 -33.97 -8.76 -33.02
CA SER A 18 -34.47 -7.87 -34.07
C SER A 18 -35.00 -6.52 -33.56
N LEU A 19 -35.14 -6.35 -32.23
CA LEU A 19 -35.75 -5.18 -31.60
C LEU A 19 -34.67 -4.25 -31.02
N PRO A 20 -34.39 -3.08 -31.65
CA PRO A 20 -33.26 -2.21 -31.29
C PRO A 20 -33.38 -1.55 -29.90
N HIS A 21 -34.57 -1.56 -29.29
CA HIS A 21 -34.82 -0.99 -27.96
C HIS A 21 -34.61 -1.99 -26.82
N LEU A 22 -34.53 -3.30 -27.11
CA LEU A 22 -34.36 -4.33 -26.07
C LEU A 22 -32.89 -4.54 -25.69
N GLU A 23 -31.95 -4.28 -26.60
CA GLU A 23 -30.52 -4.37 -26.29
C GLU A 23 -30.11 -3.42 -25.14
N PRO A 24 -30.49 -2.13 -25.11
CA PRO A 24 -30.24 -1.26 -23.96
C PRO A 24 -30.94 -1.73 -22.68
N LEU A 25 -32.17 -2.24 -22.76
CA LEU A 25 -32.93 -2.72 -21.59
C LEU A 25 -32.34 -3.99 -20.99
N VAL A 26 -31.92 -4.94 -21.83
CA VAL A 26 -31.26 -6.18 -21.41
C VAL A 26 -29.87 -5.87 -20.87
N SER A 27 -29.14 -4.93 -21.46
CA SER A 27 -27.87 -4.43 -20.91
C SER A 27 -28.05 -3.73 -19.56
N THR A 28 -29.12 -2.95 -19.38
CA THR A 28 -29.44 -2.29 -18.10
C THR A 28 -29.87 -3.30 -17.02
N PHE A 29 -30.53 -4.39 -17.42
CA PHE A 29 -31.01 -5.42 -16.50
C PHE A 29 -29.92 -6.45 -16.14
N LEU A 30 -29.02 -6.77 -17.06
CA LEU A 30 -27.94 -7.76 -16.87
C LEU A 30 -26.59 -7.12 -16.50
N GLY A 31 -26.42 -5.82 -16.75
CA GLY A 31 -25.21 -5.09 -16.41
C GLY A 31 -25.05 -4.86 -14.90
N PRO A 32 -23.83 -4.64 -14.38
CA PRO A 32 -23.63 -4.12 -13.04
C PRO A 32 -24.44 -2.85 -12.83
N SER A 33 -24.80 -2.65 -11.56
CA SER A 33 -25.67 -1.55 -11.17
C SER A 33 -25.12 -0.21 -11.67
N SER A 34 -26.02 0.71 -12.00
CA SER A 34 -25.66 2.07 -12.42
C SER A 34 -24.81 2.83 -11.39
N ASN A 35 -24.85 2.37 -10.13
CA ASN A 35 -24.10 2.89 -8.99
C ASN A 35 -22.78 2.14 -8.72
N LEU A 36 -22.49 1.02 -9.40
CA LEU A 36 -21.28 0.26 -9.14
C LEU A 36 -20.06 1.03 -9.65
N SER A 37 -19.24 1.49 -8.72
CA SER A 37 -17.96 2.11 -9.06
C SER A 37 -16.94 1.07 -9.50
N LEU A 38 -15.95 1.51 -10.29
CA LEU A 38 -14.81 0.67 -10.65
C LEU A 38 -14.07 0.17 -9.37
N ALA A 39 -13.93 1.04 -8.35
CA ALA A 39 -13.32 0.70 -7.06
C ALA A 39 -14.07 -0.43 -6.30
N GLU A 40 -15.39 -0.41 -6.30
CA GLU A 40 -16.19 -1.50 -5.71
C GLU A 40 -16.07 -2.77 -6.55
N ALA A 41 -16.07 -2.64 -7.88
CA ALA A 41 -15.89 -3.77 -8.78
C ALA A 41 -14.55 -4.49 -8.58
N CYS A 42 -13.47 -3.75 -8.29
CA CYS A 42 -12.16 -4.31 -7.96
C CYS A 42 -12.18 -5.26 -6.75
N GLN A 43 -13.14 -5.11 -5.82
CA GLN A 43 -13.27 -6.02 -4.67
C GLN A 43 -13.65 -7.45 -5.07
N PHE A 44 -14.22 -7.64 -6.27
CA PHE A 44 -14.56 -8.96 -6.79
C PHE A 44 -13.38 -9.65 -7.49
N GLY A 45 -12.27 -8.95 -7.76
CA GLY A 45 -11.07 -9.53 -8.41
C GLY A 45 -11.31 -10.04 -9.84
N SER A 46 -12.32 -9.50 -10.53
CA SER A 46 -12.73 -9.94 -11.87
C SER A 46 -12.36 -8.90 -12.91
N THR A 47 -11.31 -9.14 -13.70
CA THR A 47 -10.93 -8.26 -14.82
C THR A 47 -12.03 -8.17 -15.88
N THR A 48 -12.78 -9.25 -16.11
CA THR A 48 -13.91 -9.24 -17.05
C THR A 48 -15.03 -8.28 -16.64
N LEU A 49 -15.23 -8.07 -15.33
CA LEU A 49 -16.17 -7.07 -14.83
C LEU A 49 -15.61 -5.66 -15.02
N LEU A 50 -14.29 -5.47 -14.85
CA LEU A 50 -13.64 -4.19 -15.12
C LEU A 50 -13.67 -3.84 -16.61
N ASP A 51 -13.37 -4.80 -17.49
CA ASP A 51 -13.50 -4.66 -18.95
C ASP A 51 -14.92 -4.23 -19.32
N TRP A 52 -15.93 -4.86 -18.72
CA TRP A 52 -17.33 -4.50 -18.95
C TRP A 52 -17.64 -3.05 -18.55
N ILE A 53 -17.21 -2.63 -17.36
CA ILE A 53 -17.41 -1.25 -16.85
C ILE A 53 -16.66 -0.27 -17.74
N TRP A 54 -15.46 -0.62 -18.17
CA TRP A 54 -14.62 0.19 -19.04
C TRP A 54 -15.21 0.34 -20.44
N ASP A 55 -15.62 -0.75 -21.07
CA ASP A 55 -16.24 -0.75 -22.41
C ASP A 55 -17.58 -0.02 -22.43
N SER A 56 -18.31 -0.05 -21.32
CA SER A 56 -19.58 0.66 -21.14
C SER A 56 -19.40 2.17 -20.91
N SER A 57 -18.20 2.62 -20.59
CA SER A 57 -17.92 4.04 -20.37
C SER A 57 -17.71 4.80 -21.68
N THR A 58 -18.00 6.10 -21.71
CA THR A 58 -17.74 6.97 -22.88
C THR A 58 -16.53 7.87 -22.62
N THR A 59 -15.78 8.20 -23.68
CA THR A 59 -14.63 9.12 -23.62
C THR A 59 -15.04 10.59 -23.77
N SER A 60 -16.27 10.88 -24.16
CA SER A 60 -16.75 12.26 -24.35
C SER A 60 -18.14 12.46 -23.78
N ALA A 61 -18.42 13.71 -23.38
CA ALA A 61 -19.74 14.10 -22.87
C ALA A 61 -20.87 13.90 -23.90
N SER A 62 -20.56 14.04 -25.20
CA SER A 62 -21.51 13.83 -26.30
C SER A 62 -21.81 12.35 -26.56
N GLY A 63 -20.95 11.42 -26.12
CA GLY A 63 -21.17 9.98 -26.22
C GLY A 63 -21.95 9.37 -25.05
N ARG A 64 -22.41 10.19 -24.08
CA ARG A 64 -23.14 9.69 -22.90
C ARG A 64 -24.50 9.13 -23.30
N THR A 65 -24.81 7.96 -22.76
CA THR A 65 -26.12 7.33 -22.95
C THR A 65 -27.20 8.07 -22.16
N PRO A 66 -28.48 8.08 -22.61
CA PRO A 66 -29.58 8.62 -21.83
C PRO A 66 -29.76 7.83 -20.52
N GLY A 67 -29.54 8.48 -19.38
CA GLY A 67 -29.65 7.86 -18.06
C GLY A 67 -28.42 8.10 -17.20
N TRP A 68 -28.62 8.15 -15.88
CA TRP A 68 -27.53 8.36 -14.93
C TRP A 68 -26.84 7.02 -14.62
N THR A 69 -25.53 6.93 -14.89
CA THR A 69 -24.67 5.81 -14.50
C THR A 69 -23.26 6.33 -14.19
N LEU A 70 -22.58 5.74 -13.21
CA LEU A 70 -21.17 6.06 -12.92
C LEU A 70 -20.24 5.73 -14.11
N CYS A 71 -20.54 4.68 -14.85
CA CYS A 71 -19.78 4.28 -16.05
C CYS A 71 -19.75 5.40 -17.10
N ASN A 72 -20.85 6.15 -17.29
CA ASN A 72 -20.91 7.25 -18.25
C ASN A 72 -19.86 8.35 -17.98
N TYR A 73 -19.45 8.53 -16.72
CA TYR A 73 -18.53 9.60 -16.32
C TYR A 73 -17.07 9.13 -16.22
N LEU A 74 -16.82 7.81 -16.16
CA LEU A 74 -15.49 7.25 -15.89
C LEU A 74 -14.38 7.82 -16.78
N ARG A 75 -14.59 7.89 -18.10
CA ARG A 75 -13.59 8.38 -19.07
C ARG A 75 -13.96 9.72 -19.71
N SER A 76 -15.03 10.35 -19.26
CA SER A 76 -15.48 11.63 -19.83
C SER A 76 -15.30 12.82 -18.89
N GLU A 77 -14.96 12.58 -17.62
CA GLU A 77 -14.68 13.60 -16.62
C GLU A 77 -13.33 13.31 -15.97
N ASP A 78 -12.35 14.19 -16.19
CA ASP A 78 -10.95 13.97 -15.78
C ASP A 78 -10.81 13.83 -14.25
N HIS A 79 -11.55 14.63 -13.49
CA HIS A 79 -11.54 14.55 -12.03
C HIS A 79 -12.03 13.20 -11.51
N TYR A 80 -13.08 12.66 -12.15
CA TYR A 80 -13.64 11.37 -11.76
C TYR A 80 -12.75 10.22 -12.23
N TYR A 81 -12.13 10.34 -13.40
CA TYR A 81 -11.12 9.43 -13.92
C TYR A 81 -9.95 9.27 -12.93
N GLN A 82 -9.34 10.39 -12.53
CA GLN A 82 -8.26 10.43 -11.55
C GLN A 82 -8.69 9.88 -10.18
N TRP A 83 -9.86 10.31 -9.69
CA TRP A 83 -10.38 9.83 -8.40
C TRP A 83 -10.66 8.33 -8.39
N GLN A 84 -11.22 7.79 -9.49
CA GLN A 84 -11.46 6.35 -9.60
C GLN A 84 -10.16 5.57 -9.61
N PHE A 85 -9.18 5.98 -10.42
CA PHE A 85 -7.86 5.37 -10.42
C PHE A 85 -7.24 5.35 -9.02
N HIS A 86 -7.26 6.50 -8.34
CA HIS A 86 -6.74 6.64 -6.99
C HIS A 86 -7.39 5.63 -6.03
N LYS A 87 -8.73 5.51 -6.05
CA LYS A 87 -9.46 4.57 -5.18
C LYS A 87 -9.26 3.11 -5.57
N THR A 88 -9.32 2.77 -6.85
CA THR A 88 -9.13 1.39 -7.34
C THR A 88 -7.74 0.89 -7.03
N THR A 89 -6.72 1.73 -7.20
CA THR A 89 -5.31 1.38 -6.94
C THR A 89 -5.09 1.10 -5.46
N GLN A 90 -5.69 1.88 -4.54
CA GLN A 90 -5.65 1.56 -3.12
C GLN A 90 -6.30 0.22 -2.77
N VAL A 91 -7.42 -0.13 -3.40
CA VAL A 91 -8.12 -1.41 -3.17
C VAL A 91 -7.29 -2.58 -3.72
N ALA A 92 -6.77 -2.46 -4.94
CA ALA A 92 -5.93 -3.49 -5.56
C ALA A 92 -4.64 -3.71 -4.74
N ALA A 93 -4.00 -2.63 -4.29
CA ALA A 93 -2.81 -2.67 -3.45
C ALA A 93 -3.07 -3.33 -2.09
N ALA A 94 -4.18 -3.01 -1.43
CA ALA A 94 -4.58 -3.66 -0.18
C ALA A 94 -4.86 -5.16 -0.33
N ARG A 95 -5.30 -5.61 -1.50
CA ARG A 95 -5.62 -7.02 -1.76
C ARG A 95 -4.42 -7.83 -2.26
N GLY A 96 -3.35 -7.17 -2.69
CA GLY A 96 -2.22 -7.84 -3.33
C GLY A 96 -2.55 -8.35 -4.74
N ASP A 97 -3.57 -7.79 -5.40
CA ASP A 97 -4.06 -8.29 -6.68
C ASP A 97 -3.28 -7.68 -7.85
N VAL A 98 -2.18 -8.35 -8.22
CA VAL A 98 -1.28 -7.89 -9.29
C VAL A 98 -2.00 -7.82 -10.64
N LYS A 99 -2.95 -8.71 -10.93
CA LYS A 99 -3.68 -8.70 -12.20
C LYS A 99 -4.57 -7.47 -12.35
N ILE A 100 -5.23 -7.06 -11.26
CA ILE A 100 -6.02 -5.83 -11.25
C ILE A 100 -5.10 -4.62 -11.35
N MET A 101 -3.93 -4.64 -10.70
CA MET A 101 -2.93 -3.57 -10.83
C MET A 101 -2.41 -3.41 -12.27
N GLU A 102 -2.06 -4.51 -12.93
CA GLU A 102 -1.69 -4.57 -14.35
C GLU A 102 -2.80 -4.00 -15.24
N TRP A 103 -4.05 -4.39 -14.97
CA TRP A 103 -5.20 -3.89 -15.69
C TRP A 103 -5.34 -2.37 -15.54
N LEU A 104 -5.20 -1.84 -14.32
CA LEU A 104 -5.27 -0.40 -14.06
C LEU A 104 -4.17 0.36 -14.81
N PHE A 105 -2.93 -0.11 -14.77
CA PHE A 105 -1.81 0.55 -15.45
C PHE A 105 -1.87 0.46 -16.98
N THR A 106 -2.64 -0.50 -17.52
CA THR A 106 -2.85 -0.62 -18.98
C THR A 106 -3.95 0.30 -19.48
N HIS A 107 -4.99 0.55 -18.67
CA HIS A 107 -6.17 1.31 -19.08
C HIS A 107 -6.10 2.78 -18.67
N PHE A 108 -5.43 3.08 -17.56
CA PHE A 108 -5.24 4.45 -17.08
C PHE A 108 -3.86 5.01 -17.48
N SER A 109 -3.84 6.28 -17.87
CA SER A 109 -2.62 7.01 -18.23
C SER A 109 -2.67 8.44 -17.69
N GLY A 110 -1.51 8.99 -17.33
CA GLY A 110 -1.44 10.33 -16.75
C GLY A 110 -2.02 10.39 -15.33
N CYS A 111 -2.20 9.24 -14.68
CA CYS A 111 -2.72 9.18 -13.32
C CYS A 111 -1.60 9.07 -12.29
N GLU A 112 -1.94 9.51 -11.09
CA GLU A 112 -1.05 9.44 -9.93
C GLU A 112 -1.51 8.37 -8.94
N VAL A 113 -0.59 7.46 -8.63
CA VAL A 113 -0.74 6.47 -7.58
C VAL A 113 -0.44 7.15 -6.24
N PRO A 114 -1.40 7.17 -5.32
CA PRO A 114 -1.24 7.85 -4.04
C PRO A 114 -0.37 7.05 -3.06
N SER A 115 0.27 7.75 -2.13
CA SER A 115 1.15 7.14 -1.12
C SER A 115 0.40 6.12 -0.24
N GLU A 116 -0.91 6.32 -0.02
CA GLU A 116 -1.75 5.40 0.74
C GLU A 116 -1.90 4.04 0.07
N ALA A 117 -1.80 3.95 -1.26
CA ALA A 117 -1.78 2.67 -1.96
C ALA A 117 -0.50 1.90 -1.64
N VAL A 118 0.65 2.59 -1.66
CA VAL A 118 1.96 2.04 -1.26
C VAL A 118 1.91 1.58 0.20
N THR A 119 1.37 2.40 1.10
CA THR A 119 1.24 2.08 2.53
C THR A 119 0.34 0.88 2.78
N LYS A 120 -0.77 0.74 2.04
CA LYS A 120 -1.65 -0.45 2.12
C LYS A 120 -0.94 -1.71 1.64
N ALA A 121 -0.23 -1.66 0.51
CA ALA A 121 0.55 -2.80 0.02
C ALA A 121 1.66 -3.18 1.02
N ALA A 122 2.36 -2.19 1.58
CA ALA A 122 3.43 -2.37 2.54
C ALA A 122 2.92 -3.00 3.86
N GLY A 123 1.83 -2.47 4.40
CA GLY A 123 1.19 -2.95 5.63
C GLY A 123 0.59 -4.34 5.53
N ASN A 124 0.25 -4.81 4.33
CA ASN A 124 -0.23 -6.18 4.10
C ASN A 124 0.85 -7.13 3.58
N GLY A 125 2.09 -6.64 3.43
CA GLY A 125 3.23 -7.47 3.02
C GLY A 125 3.24 -7.82 1.52
N HIS A 126 2.53 -7.08 0.68
CA HIS A 126 2.38 -7.33 -0.75
C HIS A 126 3.57 -6.76 -1.55
N LEU A 127 4.75 -7.35 -1.35
CA LEU A 127 5.98 -6.95 -2.04
C LEU A 127 5.84 -6.93 -3.57
N SER A 128 5.14 -7.91 -4.14
CA SER A 128 4.92 -8.01 -5.59
C SER A 128 4.18 -6.81 -6.19
N ILE A 129 3.29 -6.18 -5.42
CA ILE A 129 2.61 -4.94 -5.86
C ILE A 129 3.58 -3.77 -5.85
N LEU A 130 4.42 -3.66 -4.82
CA LEU A 130 5.41 -2.58 -4.70
C LEU A 130 6.47 -2.67 -5.80
N GLU A 131 6.96 -3.88 -6.08
CA GLU A 131 7.87 -4.14 -7.21
C GLU A 131 7.21 -3.79 -8.54
N PHE A 132 5.93 -4.14 -8.72
CA PHE A 132 5.17 -3.77 -9.92
C PHE A 132 5.05 -2.25 -10.06
N MET A 133 4.67 -1.55 -9.00
CA MET A 133 4.56 -0.08 -9.00
C MET A 133 5.89 0.57 -9.34
N LEU A 134 7.00 0.11 -8.74
CA LEU A 134 8.34 0.62 -9.02
C LEU A 134 8.75 0.43 -10.49
N ASN A 135 8.51 -0.76 -11.04
CA ASN A 135 8.86 -1.05 -12.43
C ASN A 135 8.02 -0.28 -13.46
N ASN A 136 6.87 0.27 -13.06
CA ASN A 136 5.95 1.02 -13.93
C ASN A 136 5.81 2.49 -13.51
N ASP A 137 6.67 2.99 -12.64
CA ASP A 137 6.63 4.38 -12.18
C ASP A 137 7.22 5.31 -13.24
N ALA A 138 6.35 5.94 -14.04
CA ALA A 138 6.77 6.92 -15.03
C ALA A 138 7.43 8.16 -14.39
N GLY A 139 7.16 8.40 -13.10
CA GLY A 139 7.71 9.50 -12.30
C GLY A 139 9.13 9.24 -11.79
N TRP A 140 9.69 8.04 -12.00
CA TRP A 140 10.96 7.65 -11.39
C TRP A 140 12.16 8.52 -11.79
N GLY A 141 12.20 8.95 -13.05
CA GLY A 141 13.29 9.78 -13.59
C GLY A 141 13.17 11.27 -13.31
N PHE A 142 12.07 11.72 -12.70
CA PHE A 142 11.83 13.12 -12.38
C PHE A 142 12.47 13.50 -11.05
N ASN A 143 12.74 14.80 -10.89
CA ASN A 143 13.08 15.31 -9.56
C ASN A 143 11.91 15.09 -8.61
N ARG A 144 12.17 14.94 -7.31
CA ARG A 144 11.14 14.64 -6.32
C ARG A 144 11.23 15.62 -5.17
N ASP A 145 10.11 16.20 -4.84
CA ASP A 145 9.96 17.07 -3.69
C ASP A 145 9.49 16.27 -2.48
N PHE A 146 10.00 16.64 -1.31
CA PHE A 146 9.61 16.06 -0.03
C PHE A 146 8.55 16.95 0.62
N VAL A 147 7.30 16.55 0.48
CA VAL A 147 6.15 17.37 0.88
C VAL A 147 5.61 16.86 2.22
N GLN A 148 5.51 17.76 3.20
CA GLN A 148 4.80 17.46 4.45
C GLN A 148 3.29 17.55 4.22
N MET A 149 2.61 16.44 4.45
CA MET A 149 1.17 16.31 4.43
C MET A 149 0.64 16.35 5.86
N SER A 150 -0.56 16.91 6.07
CA SER A 150 -1.26 16.85 7.36
C SER A 150 -2.77 16.92 7.19
N TYR A 151 -3.52 16.30 8.10
CA TYR A 151 -4.97 16.51 8.21
C TYR A 151 -5.27 17.63 9.22
N GLY A 152 -5.99 18.67 8.78
CA GLY A 152 -6.51 19.74 9.65
C GLY A 152 -5.52 20.83 10.04
N GLU A 153 -6.03 21.95 10.58
CA GLU A 153 -5.21 23.01 11.17
C GLU A 153 -4.66 22.52 12.52
N GLY A 154 -3.40 22.07 12.57
CA GLY A 154 -2.76 21.66 13.82
C GLY A 154 -1.54 20.74 13.69
N GLY A 155 -1.36 20.04 12.56
CA GLY A 155 -0.13 19.30 12.24
C GLY A 155 0.16 18.05 13.10
N GLU A 156 -0.74 17.67 14.02
CA GLU A 156 -0.55 16.54 14.94
C GLU A 156 -0.44 15.19 14.20
N ASP A 157 -1.17 15.02 13.09
CA ASP A 157 -1.04 13.88 12.18
C ASP A 157 -0.40 14.35 10.87
N SER A 158 0.90 14.59 10.90
CA SER A 158 1.70 14.85 9.70
C SER A 158 2.48 13.61 9.23
N TRP A 159 2.71 13.53 7.93
CA TRP A 159 3.58 12.55 7.28
C TRP A 159 4.24 13.21 6.07
N PHE A 160 5.26 12.58 5.52
CA PHE A 160 5.92 13.09 4.33
C PHE A 160 5.67 12.19 3.12
N GLU A 161 5.60 12.82 1.96
CA GLU A 161 5.47 12.17 0.67
C GLU A 161 6.58 12.66 -0.27
N SER A 162 7.13 11.73 -1.02
CA SER A 162 8.00 11.99 -2.16
C SER A 162 7.13 12.15 -3.40
N VAL A 163 6.90 13.41 -3.78
CA VAL A 163 6.05 13.80 -4.90
C VAL A 163 6.95 14.09 -6.10
N PRO A 164 6.75 13.42 -7.26
CA PRO A 164 7.51 13.75 -8.47
C PRO A 164 7.13 15.14 -8.98
N ASP A 165 8.15 15.93 -9.34
CA ASP A 165 8.01 17.24 -9.99
C ASP A 165 7.63 17.02 -11.46
N LEU A 166 6.32 17.02 -11.70
CA LEU A 166 5.72 16.80 -13.00
C LEU A 166 5.30 18.13 -13.65
N PRO A 167 5.32 18.22 -15.00
CA PRO A 167 4.68 19.32 -15.71
C PRO A 167 3.20 19.47 -15.31
N GLU A 168 2.70 20.71 -15.21
CA GLU A 168 1.30 21.00 -14.82
C GLU A 168 0.26 20.26 -15.67
N ASP A 169 0.57 19.99 -16.95
CA ASP A 169 -0.29 19.30 -17.91
C ASP A 169 0.20 17.88 -18.24
N TRP A 170 0.84 17.18 -17.29
CA TRP A 170 1.29 15.80 -17.53
C TRP A 170 0.12 14.88 -17.90
N ASP A 171 0.13 14.38 -19.13
CA ASP A 171 -0.88 13.45 -19.68
C ASP A 171 -0.31 12.04 -19.96
N GLY A 172 0.99 11.82 -19.71
CA GLY A 172 1.67 10.53 -19.88
C GLY A 172 2.93 10.62 -20.76
N PRO A 173 3.45 9.48 -21.26
CA PRO A 173 2.87 8.14 -21.21
C PRO A 173 3.18 7.45 -19.87
N GLY A 174 2.13 7.08 -19.13
CA GLY A 174 2.24 6.25 -17.93
C GLY A 174 1.68 6.90 -16.67
N ASN A 175 1.67 6.12 -15.59
CA ASN A 175 1.21 6.54 -14.28
C ASN A 175 2.41 6.77 -13.36
N VAL A 176 2.30 7.74 -12.48
CA VAL A 176 3.38 8.12 -11.57
C VAL A 176 3.07 7.63 -10.16
N VAL A 177 4.10 7.33 -9.38
CA VAL A 177 3.92 6.82 -8.02
C VAL A 177 4.46 7.82 -7.00
N ARG A 178 3.58 8.21 -6.06
CA ARG A 178 3.97 8.87 -4.81
C ARG A 178 4.48 7.83 -3.83
N TRP A 179 5.76 7.94 -3.50
CA TRP A 179 6.39 7.12 -2.47
C TRP A 179 6.37 7.86 -1.13
N GLY A 180 6.41 7.15 0.00
CA GLY A 180 6.36 7.76 1.34
C GLY A 180 5.13 7.32 2.14
N GLY A 181 4.49 8.24 2.87
CA GLY A 181 3.20 7.99 3.52
C GLY A 181 3.24 6.99 4.69
N LYS A 182 4.31 7.00 5.49
CA LYS A 182 4.55 6.03 6.58
C LYS A 182 4.57 4.56 6.11
N SER A 183 4.75 4.29 4.81
CA SER A 183 4.70 2.93 4.24
C SER A 183 5.70 1.97 4.89
N MET A 184 6.94 2.40 5.09
CA MET A 184 7.96 1.57 5.76
C MET A 184 7.61 1.35 7.24
N GLU A 185 7.23 2.39 7.97
CA GLU A 185 6.81 2.31 9.38
C GLU A 185 5.62 1.35 9.57
N VAL A 186 4.62 1.43 8.70
CA VAL A 186 3.45 0.53 8.72
C VAL A 186 3.86 -0.91 8.41
N ALA A 187 4.78 -1.14 7.46
CA ALA A 187 5.34 -2.48 7.22
C ALA A 187 6.04 -3.03 8.47
N VAL A 188 6.82 -2.21 9.18
CA VAL A 188 7.49 -2.59 10.43
C VAL A 188 6.47 -2.92 11.53
N ARG A 189 5.45 -2.07 11.75
CA ARG A 189 4.36 -2.33 12.73
C ARG A 189 3.62 -3.63 12.45
N ARG A 190 3.45 -3.97 11.18
CA ARG A 190 2.78 -5.21 10.72
C ARG A 190 3.73 -6.40 10.62
N ARG A 191 5.00 -6.23 11.00
CA ARG A 191 6.07 -7.26 10.99
C ARG A 191 6.46 -7.76 9.60
N HIS A 192 6.25 -6.94 8.58
CA HIS A 192 6.68 -7.18 7.20
C HIS A 192 8.09 -6.62 6.94
N TYR A 193 9.08 -7.08 7.72
CA TYR A 193 10.46 -6.57 7.68
C TYR A 193 11.15 -6.71 6.31
N LYS A 194 10.80 -7.73 5.52
CA LYS A 194 11.30 -7.87 4.15
C LYS A 194 10.84 -6.72 3.25
N VAL A 195 9.58 -6.30 3.41
CA VAL A 195 9.03 -5.17 2.65
C VAL A 195 9.66 -3.87 3.14
N ALA A 196 9.79 -3.69 4.45
CA ALA A 196 10.44 -2.51 5.01
C ALA A 196 11.89 -2.37 4.51
N ARG A 197 12.65 -3.47 4.48
CA ARG A 197 14.00 -3.50 3.91
C ARG A 197 14.02 -3.11 2.43
N TRP A 198 13.12 -3.69 1.64
CA TRP A 198 13.01 -3.36 0.22
C TRP A 198 12.66 -1.89 0.00
N LEU A 199 11.73 -1.33 0.78
CA LEU A 199 11.40 0.10 0.71
C LEU A 199 12.62 0.97 1.00
N LYS A 200 13.44 0.61 2.00
CA LYS A 200 14.68 1.35 2.31
C LYS A 200 15.73 1.26 1.20
N GLU A 201 15.88 0.10 0.56
CA GLU A 201 16.94 -0.17 -0.41
C GLU A 201 16.63 0.39 -1.81
N TYR A 202 15.35 0.38 -2.21
CA TYR A 202 14.96 0.66 -3.59
C TYR A 202 14.21 1.96 -3.79
N VAL A 203 13.60 2.55 -2.76
CA VAL A 203 12.74 3.74 -2.89
C VAL A 203 13.49 5.02 -2.48
N PRO A 204 13.44 6.11 -3.28
CA PRO A 204 14.07 7.40 -3.00
C PRO A 204 13.23 8.20 -1.98
N TYR A 205 13.04 7.61 -0.81
CA TYR A 205 12.40 8.26 0.33
C TYR A 205 13.35 8.17 1.52
N GLU A 206 13.84 9.33 1.96
CA GLU A 206 14.65 9.42 3.17
C GLU A 206 13.71 9.53 4.38
N SER A 207 13.72 8.49 5.22
CA SER A 207 13.00 8.53 6.48
C SER A 207 13.57 9.58 7.41
N THR A 208 12.69 10.25 8.14
CA THR A 208 13.09 11.19 9.18
C THR A 208 13.70 10.46 10.38
N GLU A 209 14.43 11.17 11.23
CA GLU A 209 14.98 10.60 12.47
C GLU A 209 13.87 10.04 13.38
N GLU A 210 12.73 10.73 13.47
CA GLU A 210 11.57 10.28 14.27
C GLU A 210 10.95 8.98 13.73
N GLU A 211 10.86 8.85 12.40
CA GLU A 211 10.40 7.62 11.74
C GLU A 211 11.38 6.47 12.03
N LEU A 212 12.70 6.72 11.89
CA LEU A 212 13.75 5.74 12.16
C LEU A 212 13.72 5.29 13.62
N ASP A 213 13.64 6.21 14.57
CA ASP A 213 13.54 5.93 16.01
C ASP A 213 12.36 5.01 16.30
N THR A 214 11.19 5.34 15.78
CA THR A 214 9.97 4.54 15.95
C THR A 214 10.13 3.14 15.36
N MET A 215 10.70 3.02 14.16
CA MET A 215 10.90 1.73 13.49
C MET A 215 11.92 0.84 14.21
N VAL A 216 13.02 1.43 14.68
CA VAL A 216 14.05 0.74 15.48
C VAL A 216 13.42 0.23 16.78
N GLU A 217 12.69 1.07 17.51
CA GLU A 217 12.01 0.67 18.74
C GLU A 217 11.11 -0.55 18.52
N ILE A 218 10.27 -0.52 17.47
CA ILE A 218 9.38 -1.64 17.15
C ILE A 218 10.19 -2.90 16.79
N ALA A 219 11.24 -2.78 15.97
CA ALA A 219 12.02 -3.92 15.52
C ALA A 219 12.80 -4.60 16.66
N VAL A 220 13.40 -3.81 17.54
CA VAL A 220 14.11 -4.27 18.75
C VAL A 220 13.15 -5.03 19.66
N ASN A 221 12.01 -4.44 20.00
CA ASN A 221 11.05 -5.05 20.90
C ASN A 221 10.35 -6.27 20.29
N ASP A 222 10.26 -6.38 18.96
CA ASP A 222 9.75 -7.58 18.29
C ASP A 222 10.79 -8.72 18.18
N GLY A 223 12.06 -8.46 18.50
CA GLY A 223 13.16 -9.43 18.46
C GLY A 223 13.79 -9.61 17.07
N THR A 224 13.66 -8.61 16.20
CA THR A 224 14.26 -8.58 14.86
C THR A 224 15.50 -7.69 14.85
N MET A 225 16.50 -8.07 15.64
CA MET A 225 17.68 -7.23 15.93
C MET A 225 18.52 -6.92 14.70
N GLU A 226 18.67 -7.87 13.78
CA GLU A 226 19.41 -7.64 12.51
C GLU A 226 18.79 -6.52 11.67
N PHE A 227 17.46 -6.43 11.66
CA PHE A 227 16.77 -5.36 10.94
C PHE A 227 16.82 -4.03 11.72
N ALA A 228 16.75 -4.09 13.06
CA ALA A 228 16.94 -2.91 13.90
C ALA A 228 18.33 -2.30 13.67
N GLU A 229 19.40 -3.10 13.75
CA GLU A 229 20.78 -2.66 13.50
C GLU A 229 20.97 -2.03 12.12
N TYR A 230 20.28 -2.58 11.10
CA TYR A 230 20.33 -2.03 9.76
C TYR A 230 19.71 -0.62 9.66
N LEU A 231 18.74 -0.29 10.51
CA LEU A 231 18.08 1.02 10.56
C LEU A 231 18.64 1.97 11.63
N MET A 232 19.56 1.49 12.49
CA MET A 232 20.07 2.27 13.62
C MET A 232 20.78 3.56 13.17
N PRO A 233 20.48 4.70 13.82
CA PRO A 233 21.33 5.90 13.75
C PRO A 233 22.75 5.61 14.26
N ALA A 234 23.76 6.24 13.65
CA ALA A 234 25.17 5.96 13.96
C ALA A 234 25.62 6.44 15.36
N ASP A 235 24.83 7.29 16.00
CA ASP A 235 25.10 7.94 17.28
C ASP A 235 24.36 7.30 18.46
N ARG A 236 23.52 6.28 18.23
CA ARG A 236 22.67 5.66 19.25
C ARG A 236 22.99 4.19 19.50
N GLU A 237 22.67 3.73 20.71
CA GLU A 237 22.85 2.34 21.12
C GLU A 237 21.52 1.57 21.12
N ILE A 238 21.54 0.31 20.65
CA ILE A 238 20.34 -0.54 20.58
C ILE A 238 19.67 -0.77 21.96
N LEU A 239 20.44 -0.62 23.04
CA LEU A 239 19.98 -0.79 24.42
C LEU A 239 18.97 0.29 24.84
N GLU A 240 19.07 1.49 24.26
CA GLU A 240 18.19 2.62 24.58
C GLU A 240 16.73 2.34 24.17
N TYR A 241 16.53 1.43 23.22
CA TYR A 241 15.23 1.10 22.63
C TYR A 241 14.56 -0.15 23.24
N ILE A 242 15.23 -0.86 24.15
CA ILE A 242 14.67 -2.07 24.77
C ILE A 242 13.72 -1.67 25.89
N HIS A 243 12.46 -2.10 25.80
CA HIS A 243 11.44 -1.86 26.83
C HIS A 243 11.02 -3.13 27.57
N GLU A 244 10.34 -2.99 28.71
CA GLU A 244 9.97 -4.11 29.61
C GLU A 244 9.12 -5.19 28.92
N ARG A 245 8.49 -4.83 27.79
CA ARG A 245 7.65 -5.71 26.96
C ARG A 245 8.37 -6.29 25.75
N ALA A 246 9.68 -6.08 25.61
CA ALA A 246 10.48 -6.66 24.55
C ALA A 246 10.37 -8.19 24.57
N LYS A 247 10.37 -8.82 23.39
CA LYS A 247 10.42 -10.28 23.33
C LYS A 247 11.71 -10.81 23.95
N PRO A 248 11.69 -11.99 24.59
CA PRO A 248 12.88 -12.62 25.17
C PRO A 248 14.06 -12.74 24.20
N LYS A 249 13.78 -12.92 22.91
CA LYS A 249 14.77 -12.98 21.84
C LYS A 249 15.67 -11.74 21.75
N ALA A 250 15.12 -10.55 22.05
CA ALA A 250 15.92 -9.32 22.09
C ALA A 250 16.96 -9.38 23.21
N VAL A 251 16.56 -9.87 24.39
CA VAL A 251 17.45 -10.03 25.54
C VAL A 251 18.52 -11.09 25.25
N GLU A 252 18.14 -12.23 24.67
CA GLU A 252 19.09 -13.30 24.31
C GLU A 252 20.16 -12.78 23.34
N TRP A 253 19.74 -12.05 22.31
CA TRP A 253 20.66 -11.47 21.33
C TRP A 253 21.65 -10.49 21.98
N VAL A 254 21.20 -9.67 22.94
CA VAL A 254 22.07 -8.77 23.69
C VAL A 254 23.05 -9.53 24.59
N LEU A 255 22.60 -10.59 25.27
CA LEU A 255 23.45 -11.41 26.15
C LEU A 255 24.55 -12.16 25.40
N GLU A 256 24.34 -12.44 24.12
CA GLU A 256 25.34 -13.07 23.24
C GLU A 256 26.50 -12.13 22.91
N ARG A 257 26.29 -10.81 23.00
CA ARG A 257 27.35 -9.82 22.79
C ARG A 257 28.12 -9.52 24.09
N GLU A 258 29.45 -9.52 24.01
CA GLU A 258 30.32 -9.41 25.19
C GLU A 258 30.38 -8.00 25.79
N ASP A 259 30.13 -6.99 24.97
CA ASP A 259 30.04 -5.56 25.31
C ASP A 259 28.95 -5.28 26.35
N VAL A 260 27.79 -5.92 26.26
CA VAL A 260 26.63 -5.61 27.13
C VAL A 260 26.57 -6.43 28.42
N LYS A 261 27.30 -7.55 28.53
CA LYS A 261 27.36 -8.36 29.76
C LYS A 261 27.78 -7.56 31.01
N LYS A 262 28.48 -6.44 30.81
CA LYS A 262 28.99 -5.59 31.90
C LYS A 262 28.01 -4.51 32.35
N ASN A 263 26.91 -4.29 31.63
CA ASN A 263 25.93 -3.27 31.98
C ASN A 263 25.00 -3.79 33.09
N GLN A 264 25.23 -3.33 34.32
CA GLN A 264 24.47 -3.78 35.51
C GLN A 264 22.98 -3.42 35.44
N ASP A 265 22.64 -2.32 34.77
CA ASP A 265 21.26 -1.82 34.65
C ASP A 265 20.45 -2.68 33.67
N PHE A 266 21.07 -3.11 32.57
CA PHE A 266 20.45 -4.02 31.60
C PHE A 266 20.10 -5.38 32.23
N GLY A 267 20.95 -5.90 33.13
CA GLY A 267 20.71 -7.19 33.79
C GLY A 267 19.44 -7.21 34.64
N ALA A 268 19.07 -6.10 35.30
CA ALA A 268 17.80 -6.01 36.02
C ALA A 268 16.61 -5.99 35.05
N TYR A 269 16.74 -5.25 33.96
CA TYR A 269 15.74 -5.13 32.91
C TYR A 269 15.46 -6.47 32.21
N ALA A 270 16.52 -7.22 31.90
CA ALA A 270 16.48 -8.55 31.31
C ALA A 270 15.74 -9.57 32.21
N ILE A 271 15.89 -9.48 33.54
CA ILE A 271 15.14 -10.33 34.49
C ILE A 271 13.65 -9.99 34.46
N VAL A 272 13.29 -8.70 34.43
CA VAL A 272 11.88 -8.26 34.35
C VAL A 272 11.24 -8.76 33.06
N ILE A 273 11.90 -8.57 31.91
CA ILE A 273 11.41 -9.05 30.61
C ILE A 273 11.19 -10.55 30.61
N ALA A 274 12.15 -11.32 31.14
CA ALA A 274 12.05 -12.77 31.22
C ALA A 274 10.91 -13.22 32.16
N ALA A 275 10.68 -12.51 33.27
CA ALA A 275 9.57 -12.76 34.19
C ALA A 275 8.21 -12.48 33.55
N VAL A 276 8.06 -11.36 32.83
CA VAL A 276 6.82 -10.99 32.11
C VAL A 276 6.42 -12.08 31.11
N HIS A 277 7.39 -12.73 30.47
CA HIS A 277 7.17 -13.79 29.49
C HIS A 277 7.19 -15.20 30.09
N GLY A 278 7.39 -15.35 31.40
CA GLY A 278 7.47 -16.64 32.08
C GLY A 278 8.68 -17.50 31.67
N ASN A 279 9.76 -16.90 31.16
CA ASN A 279 10.95 -17.60 30.68
C ASN A 279 11.99 -17.78 31.81
N LEU A 280 11.81 -18.84 32.60
CA LEU A 280 12.68 -19.15 33.74
C LEU A 280 14.14 -19.46 33.33
N ASP A 281 14.35 -20.07 32.16
CA ASP A 281 15.70 -20.37 31.66
C ASP A 281 16.49 -19.08 31.40
N LEU A 282 15.85 -18.12 30.72
CA LEU A 282 16.45 -16.81 30.47
C LEU A 282 16.76 -16.06 31.78
N MET A 283 15.86 -16.10 32.76
CA MET A 283 16.13 -15.52 34.09
C MET A 283 17.37 -16.14 34.75
N GLN A 284 17.51 -17.47 34.70
CA GLN A 284 18.67 -18.15 35.26
C GLN A 284 19.96 -17.80 34.52
N ARG A 285 19.92 -17.70 33.18
CA ARG A 285 21.06 -17.29 32.36
C ARG A 285 21.53 -15.88 32.71
N VAL A 286 20.61 -14.92 32.81
CA VAL A 286 20.91 -13.53 33.19
C VAL A 286 21.48 -13.44 34.61
N ALA A 287 20.93 -14.21 35.56
CA ALA A 287 21.42 -14.25 36.92
C ALA A 287 22.84 -14.82 37.01
N ARG A 288 23.19 -15.80 36.16
CA ARG A 288 24.54 -16.39 36.11
C ARG A 288 25.57 -15.46 35.51
N THR A 289 25.19 -14.58 34.57
CA THR A 289 26.10 -13.57 34.00
C THR A 289 26.49 -12.45 34.98
N ARG A 290 25.83 -12.35 36.13
CA ARG A 290 26.15 -11.40 37.21
C ARG A 290 27.21 -11.89 38.21
N ASN A 291 27.57 -13.18 38.19
CA ASN A 291 28.62 -13.77 39.04
C ASN A 291 29.92 -13.96 38.26
#